data_AF-A0A7W4I9P8-F1
#
_entry.id   AF-A0A7W4I9P8-F1
#
_cell.length_a   1.000
_cell.length_b   1.000
_cell.length_c   1.000
_cell.angle_alpha   90.00
_cell.angle_beta   90.00
_cell.angle_gamma   90.00
#
_symmetry.space_group_name_H-M   'P 1'
#
loop_
_entity.id
_entity.type
_entity.pdbx_description
1 polymer ?
#
loop_
_entity_poly.entity_id
_entity_poly.type
_entity_poly.pdbx_seq_one_letter_code
_entity_poly.pdbx_strand_id
1 'polypeptide(L)' 'MSEAATLLAEIQSDVERLNVRAQSVPQMPDALRQGIAALADKIDALCDLSRR' A
#
# COMPACT_ATOMS: atom_id res chain seq x y z
N MET A 1 19.17 -0.04 -10.55
CA MET A 1 18.21 -0.28 -9.45
C MET A 1 18.28 -1.76 -9.09
N SER A 2 18.29 -2.09 -7.81
CA SER A 2 18.21 -3.48 -7.35
C SER A 2 16.83 -4.06 -7.71
N GLU A 3 16.76 -5.35 -8.05
CA GLU A 3 15.48 -6.07 -8.25
C GLU A 3 14.54 -5.89 -7.05
N ALA A 4 15.10 -5.81 -5.84
CA ALA A 4 14.34 -5.55 -4.62
C ALA A 4 13.70 -4.14 -4.62
N ALA A 5 14.37 -3.13 -5.19
CA ALA A 5 13.82 -1.78 -5.29
C ALA A 5 12.69 -1.71 -6.32
N THR A 6 12.83 -2.44 -7.42
CA THR A 6 11.77 -2.57 -8.44
C THR A 6 10.53 -3.25 -7.83
N LEU A 7 10.73 -4.40 -7.17
CA LEU A 7 9.63 -5.12 -6.53
C LEU A 7 8.94 -4.27 -5.45
N LEU A 8 9.71 -3.51 -4.66
CA LEU A 8 9.14 -2.63 -3.64
C LEU A 8 8.29 -1.51 -4.25
N ALA A 9 8.71 -0.92 -5.38
CA ALA A 9 7.93 0.07 -6.09
C ALA A 9 6.64 -0.51 -6.69
N GLU A 10 6.68 -1.74 -7.20
CA GLU A 10 5.49 -2.46 -7.68
C GLU A 10 4.50 -2.72 -6.55
N ILE A 11 4.97 -3.21 -5.40
CA ILE A 11 4.15 -3.44 -4.20
C ILE A 11 3.52 -2.12 -3.71
N GLN A 12 4.28 -1.02 -3.69
CA GLN A 12 3.75 0.30 -3.33
C GLN A 12 2.58 0.68 -4.25
N SER A 13 2.77 0.57 -5.57
CA SER A 13 1.74 0.89 -6.54
C SER A 13 0.49 0.01 -6.39
N ASP A 14 0.67 -1.29 -6.13
CA ASP A 14 -0.44 -2.22 -5.91
C ASP A 14 -1.25 -1.88 -4.66
N VAL A 15 -0.58 -1.53 -3.56
CA VAL A 15 -1.25 -1.19 -2.31
C VAL A 15 -1.96 0.17 -2.39
N GLU A 16 -1.40 1.16 -3.08
CA GLU A 16 -2.10 2.42 -3.37
C GLU A 16 -3.39 2.17 -4.17
N ARG A 17 -3.31 1.36 -5.24
CA ARG A 17 -4.48 0.97 -6.04
C ARG A 17 -5.53 0.24 -5.19
N LEU A 18 -5.10 -0.66 -4.31
CA LEU A 18 -5.98 -1.38 -3.40
C LEU A 18 -6.67 -0.43 -2.41
N ASN A 19 -5.92 0.52 -1.84
CA ASN A 19 -6.46 1.49 -0.88
C ASN A 19 -7.52 2.40 -1.53
N VAL A 20 -7.25 2.92 -2.74
CA VAL A 20 -8.23 3.71 -3.49
C VAL A 20 -9.50 2.90 -3.78
N ARG A 21 -9.37 1.65 -4.22
CA ARG A 21 -10.51 0.76 -4.46
C ARG A 21 -11.28 0.46 -3.17
N ALA A 22 -10.58 0.19 -2.07
CA ALA A 22 -11.21 -0.07 -0.78
C ALA A 22 -12.03 1.13 -0.29
N GLN A 23 -11.56 2.35 -0.58
CA GLN A 23 -12.28 3.56 -0.24
C GLN A 23 -13.53 3.77 -1.11
N SER A 24 -13.53 3.31 -2.36
CA SER A 24 -14.63 3.49 -3.31
C SER A 24 -15.69 2.39 -3.29
N VAL A 25 -15.42 1.22 -2.69
CA VAL A 25 -16.40 0.12 -2.60
C VAL A 25 -17.50 0.45 -1.58
N PRO A 26 -18.78 0.56 -2.03
CA PRO A 26 -19.91 0.70 -1.13
C PRO A 26 -20.05 -0.57 -0.28
N GLN A 27 -20.38 -0.41 1.00
CA GLN A 27 -20.55 -1.52 1.96
C GLN A 27 -19.29 -2.31 2.34
N MET A 28 -18.09 -1.82 2.01
CA MET A 28 -16.87 -2.42 2.52
C MET A 28 -16.80 -2.29 4.06
N PRO A 29 -16.61 -3.39 4.81
CA PRO A 29 -16.47 -3.34 6.26
C PRO A 29 -15.35 -2.39 6.71
N ASP A 30 -15.63 -1.54 7.69
CA ASP A 30 -14.67 -0.53 8.18
C ASP A 30 -13.36 -1.15 8.65
N ALA A 31 -13.41 -2.32 9.30
CA ALA A 31 -12.21 -3.04 9.72
C ALA A 31 -11.30 -3.42 8.53
N LEU A 32 -11.87 -3.78 7.38
CA LEU A 32 -11.09 -4.08 6.17
C LEU A 32 -10.53 -2.81 5.55
N ARG A 33 -11.33 -1.73 5.50
CA ARG A 33 -10.89 -0.42 5.00
C ARG A 33 -9.71 0.11 5.81
N GLN A 34 -9.80 0.04 7.14
CA GLN A 34 -8.74 0.42 8.08
C GLN A 34 -7.52 -0.48 7.95
N GLY A 35 -7.71 -1.80 7.80
CA GLY A 35 -6.61 -2.74 7.60
C GLY A 35 -5.81 -2.46 6.33
N ILE A 36 -6.49 -2.10 5.23
CA ILE A 36 -5.84 -1.73 3.97
C ILE A 36 -5.11 -0.39 4.08
N ALA A 37 -5.72 0.61 4.71
CA ALA A 37 -5.05 1.90 4.95
C ALA A 37 -3.77 1.71 5.79
N ALA A 38 -3.84 0.94 6.88
CA ALA A 38 -2.69 0.64 7.71
C ALA A 38 -1.60 -0.19 6.98
N LEU A 39 -1.98 -1.00 5.99
CA LEU A 39 -1.02 -1.68 5.12
C LEU A 39 -0.31 -0.69 4.19
N ALA A 40 -1.05 0.25 3.59
CA ALA A 40 -0.49 1.31 2.77
C ALA A 40 0.55 2.13 3.54
N ASP A 41 0.20 2.60 4.73
CA ASP A 41 1.11 3.38 5.59
C ASP A 41 2.42 2.63 5.89
N LYS A 42 2.35 1.31 6.14
CA LYS A 42 3.53 0.47 6.41
C LYS A 42 4.42 0.30 5.18
N ILE A 43 3.82 0.14 4.00
CA ILE A 43 4.56 0.01 2.75
C ILE A 43 5.23 1.34 2.39
N ASP A 44 4.53 2.47 2.56
CA ASP A 44 5.12 3.80 2.35
C ASP A 44 6.31 4.03 3.29
N ALA A 45 6.19 3.67 4.57
CA ALA A 45 7.29 3.73 5.52
C ALA A 45 8.47 2.84 5.11
N LEU A 46 8.21 1.64 4.58
CA LEU A 46 9.26 0.74 4.07
C LEU A 46 9.96 1.33 2.83
N CYS A 47 9.20 1.93 1.91
CA CYS A 47 9.74 2.64 0.75
C CYS A 47 10.64 3.79 1.20
N ASP A 48 10.23 4.59 2.17
CA ASP A 48 11.04 5.68 2.72
C ASP A 48 12.32 5.18 3.39
N LEU A 49 12.28 4.05 4.11
CA LEU A 49 13.47 3.43 4.70
C LEU A 49 14.43 2.89 3.63
N SER A 50 13.90 2.31 2.56
CA SER A 50 14.72 1.76 1.46
C SER A 50 15.45 2.82 0.63
N ARG A 51 15.00 4.08 0.71
CA ARG A 51 15.61 5.24 0.02
C ARG A 51 16.73 5.91 0.82
N ARG A 52 16.90 5.57 2.09
CA ARG A 52 17.97 6.09 2.97
C ARG A 52 19.24 5.27 2.84
#